data_AF-J9EKY2-F1
#
_entry.id   AF-J9EKY2-F1
#
_cell.length_a   1.000
_cell.length_b   1.000
_cell.length_c   1.000
_cell.angle_alpha   90.00
_cell.angle_beta   90.00
_cell.angle_gamma   90.00
#
_symmetry.space_group_name_H-M   'P 1'
#
loop_
_entity.id
_entity.type
_entity.pdbx_description
1 polymer ?
#
loop_
_entity_poly.entity_id
_entity_poly.type
_entity_poly.pdbx_seq_one_letter_code
_entity_poly.pdbx_strand_id
1 'polypeptide(L)'
;KLGNLPHIEALPEFQRANSGFAFNYQLIDIPDFNGVGETTPSPYFYQNLGEAEYAVALFTYMRILGYPAEKISIITTYNGQASLLRDVVQTRCAENPLIGVPHKISTVDKYQGQQNDYIILSLVRTRNIGHLRDVRRLIVALSRARLGLYVLGRVSLFQNCLELATAFDRLLKYPQKLVIIPHETYLMCRKNGQPPTSEQIQIQDTVHMSTFVHQFYMSNMEQMKKSYKEHMKDYFEARQAAINARLAAEAAAKAAEEAKTEEEKGVPEPVAMEVEADIAFESMDFEKQDPEKLGKIADLYNWRYEKLGNLPHIEALPEFQRANSGFAFNYQLIDIPDFNGVGETTPSPYFYQNLGEAEYAVALFTYMRILGYPAEKISIITTYNGQASLLRDVVQTRCAENPLIGVPHK
;
A
#
# COMPACT_ATOMS: atom_id res chain seq x y z
N LYS A 1 -31.41 11.04 23.57
CA LYS A 1 -31.59 9.97 22.55
C LYS A 1 -30.62 10.25 21.42
N LEU A 2 -29.86 9.26 20.96
CA LEU A 2 -29.02 9.40 19.77
C LEU A 2 -29.95 9.36 18.54
N GLY A 3 -29.87 10.37 17.68
CA GLY A 3 -30.65 10.49 16.45
C GLY A 3 -29.75 10.88 15.28
N ASN A 4 -30.32 10.99 14.08
CA ASN A 4 -29.59 11.42 12.89
C ASN A 4 -29.63 12.93 12.75
N LEU A 5 -28.57 13.51 12.16
CA LEU A 5 -28.59 14.92 11.77
C LEU A 5 -29.40 15.09 10.47
N PRO A 6 -30.08 16.22 10.26
CA PRO A 6 -30.96 16.43 9.10
C PRO A 6 -30.26 16.23 7.74
N HIS A 7 -28.97 16.54 7.64
CA HIS A 7 -28.22 16.33 6.40
C HIS A 7 -27.98 14.85 6.09
N ILE A 8 -27.90 13.97 7.10
CA ILE A 8 -27.79 12.53 6.88
C ILE A 8 -29.07 12.00 6.24
N GLU A 9 -30.22 12.55 6.63
CA GLU A 9 -31.52 12.15 6.09
C GLU A 9 -31.78 12.78 4.70
N ALA A 10 -31.27 13.99 4.46
CA ALA A 10 -31.50 14.74 3.22
C ALA A 10 -30.53 14.41 2.08
N LEU A 11 -29.28 14.04 2.38
CA LEU A 11 -28.25 13.87 1.35
C LEU A 11 -28.46 12.58 0.55
N PRO A 12 -28.42 12.64 -0.80
CA PRO A 12 -28.62 11.48 -1.66
C PRO A 12 -27.63 10.34 -1.43
N GLU A 13 -26.43 10.63 -0.94
CA GLU A 13 -25.39 9.61 -0.68
C GLU A 13 -25.82 8.58 0.38
N PHE A 14 -26.58 8.98 1.40
CA PHE A 14 -27.08 8.10 2.46
C PHE A 14 -28.41 7.41 2.12
N GLN A 15 -29.06 7.83 1.02
CA GLN A 15 -30.30 7.24 0.53
C GLN A 15 -30.06 6.15 -0.53
N ARG A 16 -28.82 5.98 -0.98
CA ARG A 16 -28.44 5.00 -2.00
C ARG A 16 -28.20 3.62 -1.38
N ALA A 17 -28.55 2.60 -2.14
CA ALA A 17 -28.14 1.24 -1.86
C ALA A 17 -26.70 1.02 -2.34
N ASN A 18 -25.98 0.11 -1.69
CA ASN A 18 -24.65 -0.29 -2.13
C ASN A 18 -24.79 -1.18 -3.38
N SER A 19 -24.37 -0.66 -4.53
CA SER A 19 -24.42 -1.36 -5.82
C SER A 19 -23.75 -2.73 -5.75
N GLY A 20 -24.41 -3.76 -6.26
CA GLY A 20 -23.88 -5.12 -6.20
C GLY A 20 -24.27 -5.88 -4.93
N PHE A 21 -24.98 -5.23 -4.01
CA PHE A 21 -25.44 -5.86 -2.77
C PHE A 21 -26.94 -5.64 -2.59
N ALA A 22 -27.64 -6.69 -2.16
CA ALA A 22 -29.05 -6.56 -1.82
C ALA A 22 -29.25 -5.62 -0.61
N PHE A 23 -28.31 -5.63 0.34
CA PHE A 23 -28.37 -4.90 1.60
C PHE A 23 -27.13 -4.04 1.84
N ASN A 24 -27.31 -2.87 2.47
CA ASN A 24 -26.20 -2.00 2.85
C ASN A 24 -25.37 -2.56 4.00
N TYR A 25 -25.99 -3.38 4.85
CA TYR A 25 -25.27 -4.13 5.87
C TYR A 25 -25.77 -5.56 5.93
N GLN A 26 -24.86 -6.49 6.22
CA GLN A 26 -25.21 -7.91 6.36
C GLN A 26 -24.24 -8.61 7.32
N LEU A 27 -24.79 -9.47 8.17
CA LEU A 27 -24.01 -10.46 8.91
C LEU A 27 -23.99 -11.75 8.09
N ILE A 28 -22.79 -12.26 7.84
CA ILE A 28 -22.51 -13.38 6.96
C ILE A 28 -21.94 -14.52 7.82
N ASP A 29 -22.65 -15.63 7.87
CA ASP A 29 -22.20 -16.83 8.57
C ASP A 29 -21.09 -17.52 7.79
N ILE A 30 -19.95 -17.69 8.44
CA ILE A 30 -18.79 -18.36 7.85
C ILE A 30 -18.59 -19.72 8.54
N PRO A 31 -18.89 -20.84 7.84
CA PRO A 31 -18.67 -22.17 8.37
C PRO A 31 -17.17 -22.51 8.44
N ASP A 32 -16.85 -23.72 8.92
CA ASP A 32 -15.46 -24.20 8.92
C ASP A 32 -14.93 -24.35 7.49
N PHE A 33 -13.72 -23.87 7.28
CA PHE A 33 -13.02 -23.94 5.99
C PHE A 33 -11.94 -25.02 6.07
N ASN A 34 -11.99 -25.99 5.16
CA ASN A 34 -11.15 -27.20 5.22
C ASN A 34 -11.24 -27.95 6.57
N GLY A 35 -12.44 -27.95 7.18
CA GLY A 35 -12.68 -28.56 8.49
C GLY A 35 -12.12 -27.77 9.67
N VAL A 36 -11.68 -26.53 9.44
CA VAL A 36 -11.05 -25.68 10.46
C VAL A 36 -11.77 -24.33 10.57
N GLY A 37 -12.12 -23.95 11.80
CA GLY A 37 -12.66 -22.63 12.14
C GLY A 37 -11.57 -21.68 12.63
N GLU A 38 -11.61 -21.32 13.91
CA GLU A 38 -10.53 -20.55 14.54
C GLU A 38 -9.26 -21.42 14.73
N THR A 39 -8.10 -20.87 14.33
CA THR A 39 -6.77 -21.42 14.58
C THR A 39 -5.97 -20.48 15.49
N THR A 40 -4.92 -21.01 16.09
CA THR A 40 -4.04 -20.26 16.99
C THR A 40 -2.61 -20.79 16.80
N PRO A 41 -1.87 -20.30 15.78
CA PRO A 41 -0.51 -20.77 15.49
C PRO A 41 0.48 -20.48 16.63
N SER A 42 0.27 -19.36 17.32
CA SER A 42 0.99 -18.99 18.55
C SER A 42 -0.01 -18.55 19.63
N PRO A 43 0.34 -18.66 20.93
CA PRO A 43 -0.58 -18.33 22.01
C PRO A 43 -1.21 -16.93 21.84
N TYR A 44 -2.54 -16.86 21.99
CA TYR A 44 -3.35 -15.63 21.82
C TYR A 44 -3.36 -15.02 20.41
N PHE A 45 -2.75 -15.68 19.42
CA PHE A 45 -2.70 -15.24 18.03
C PHE A 45 -3.83 -15.89 17.23
N TYR A 46 -5.06 -15.44 17.48
CA TYR A 46 -6.26 -16.00 16.85
C TYR A 46 -6.37 -15.61 15.38
N GLN A 47 -6.68 -16.60 14.55
CA GLN A 47 -6.85 -16.49 13.10
C GLN A 47 -8.03 -17.34 12.64
N ASN A 48 -8.60 -16.99 11.50
CA ASN A 48 -9.62 -17.77 10.81
C ASN A 48 -9.40 -17.60 9.30
N LEU A 49 -8.87 -18.65 8.67
CA LEU A 49 -8.53 -18.64 7.24
C LEU A 49 -9.79 -18.52 6.37
N GLY A 50 -10.88 -19.19 6.75
CA GLY A 50 -12.15 -19.13 6.02
C GLY A 50 -12.71 -17.71 5.96
N GLU A 51 -12.69 -16.98 7.09
CA GLU A 51 -13.08 -15.58 7.14
C GLU A 51 -12.11 -14.68 6.37
N ALA A 52 -10.80 -14.94 6.44
CA ALA A 52 -9.79 -14.13 5.77
C ALA A 52 -9.90 -14.22 4.24
N GLU A 53 -9.99 -15.44 3.70
CA GLU A 53 -10.19 -15.68 2.26
C GLU A 53 -11.54 -15.09 1.79
N TYR A 54 -12.60 -15.23 2.59
CA TYR A 54 -13.90 -14.63 2.26
C TYR A 54 -13.83 -13.09 2.22
N ALA A 55 -13.17 -12.46 3.20
CA ALA A 55 -13.01 -11.01 3.24
C ALA A 55 -12.27 -10.48 2.02
N VAL A 56 -11.20 -11.16 1.60
CA VAL A 56 -10.41 -10.78 0.43
C VAL A 56 -11.16 -11.04 -0.88
N ALA A 57 -11.90 -12.15 -0.97
CA ALA A 57 -12.78 -12.41 -2.10
C ALA A 57 -13.88 -11.33 -2.22
N LEU A 58 -14.49 -10.93 -1.10
CA LEU A 58 -15.49 -9.86 -1.05
C LEU A 58 -14.88 -8.50 -1.45
N PHE A 59 -13.69 -8.16 -0.97
CA PHE A 59 -12.97 -6.98 -1.42
C PHE A 59 -12.72 -7.01 -2.93
N THR A 60 -12.26 -8.15 -3.46
CA THR A 60 -12.00 -8.33 -4.90
C THR A 60 -13.29 -8.19 -5.71
N TYR A 61 -14.41 -8.75 -5.24
CA TYR A 61 -15.73 -8.56 -5.85
C TYR A 61 -16.10 -7.08 -5.96
N MET A 62 -15.95 -6.31 -4.88
CA MET A 62 -16.22 -4.86 -4.90
C MET A 62 -15.33 -4.14 -5.90
N ARG A 63 -14.05 -4.53 -5.99
CA ARG A 63 -13.11 -3.95 -6.96
C ARG A 63 -13.52 -4.25 -8.41
N ILE A 64 -14.03 -5.45 -8.70
CA ILE A 64 -14.53 -5.80 -10.05
C ILE A 64 -15.77 -4.98 -10.42
N LEU A 65 -16.63 -4.65 -9.45
CA LEU A 65 -17.77 -3.75 -9.67
C LEU A 65 -17.40 -2.27 -9.87
N GLY A 66 -16.12 -1.91 -9.64
CA GLY A 66 -15.61 -0.56 -9.80
C GLY A 66 -15.58 0.27 -8.52
N TYR A 67 -15.73 -0.33 -7.33
CA TYR A 67 -15.60 0.41 -6.07
C TYR A 67 -14.17 0.92 -5.89
N PRO A 68 -13.94 2.18 -5.46
CA PRO A 68 -12.61 2.69 -5.20
C PRO A 68 -11.94 1.99 -4.01
N ALA A 69 -10.68 1.57 -4.15
CA ALA A 69 -9.99 0.76 -3.15
C ALA A 69 -9.73 1.55 -1.85
N GLU A 70 -9.50 2.85 -1.96
CA GLU A 70 -9.31 3.79 -0.87
C GLU A 70 -10.58 3.99 0.00
N LYS A 71 -11.74 3.64 -0.54
CA LYS A 71 -13.04 3.71 0.16
C LYS A 71 -13.39 2.45 0.94
N ILE A 72 -12.57 1.41 0.83
CA ILE A 72 -12.80 0.12 1.48
C ILE A 72 -11.73 -0.12 2.53
N SER A 73 -12.14 -0.50 3.74
CA SER A 73 -11.22 -0.95 4.79
C SER A 73 -11.66 -2.28 5.37
N ILE A 74 -10.68 -3.15 5.65
CA ILE A 74 -10.92 -4.43 6.30
C ILE A 74 -10.47 -4.31 7.74
N ILE A 75 -11.39 -4.53 8.67
CA ILE A 75 -11.12 -4.49 10.09
C ILE A 75 -11.39 -5.85 10.73
N THR A 76 -10.70 -6.12 11.82
CA THR A 76 -10.89 -7.36 12.58
C THR A 76 -10.68 -7.12 14.06
N THR A 77 -11.15 -8.03 14.89
CA THR A 77 -11.01 -7.92 16.34
C THR A 77 -9.66 -8.41 16.86
N TYR A 78 -8.87 -9.15 16.05
CA TYR A 78 -7.61 -9.77 16.49
C TYR A 78 -6.40 -9.37 15.63
N ASN A 79 -5.26 -9.13 16.27
CA ASN A 79 -4.00 -8.82 15.56
C ASN A 79 -3.54 -9.98 14.67
N GLY A 80 -3.75 -11.23 15.11
CA GLY A 80 -3.41 -12.43 14.33
C GLY A 80 -4.14 -12.48 13.00
N GLN A 81 -5.46 -12.22 13.03
CA GLN A 81 -6.27 -12.09 11.83
C GLN A 81 -5.86 -10.89 10.97
N ALA A 82 -5.49 -9.76 11.57
CA ALA A 82 -5.06 -8.59 10.80
C ALA A 82 -3.75 -8.88 10.05
N SER A 83 -2.85 -9.69 10.61
CA SER A 83 -1.68 -10.19 9.89
C SER A 83 -2.08 -11.11 8.74
N LEU A 84 -2.90 -12.12 9.02
CA LEU A 84 -3.36 -13.08 8.01
C LEU A 84 -4.04 -12.39 6.82
N LEU A 85 -4.91 -11.41 7.09
CA LEU A 85 -5.57 -10.63 6.04
C LEU A 85 -4.57 -9.88 5.16
N ARG A 86 -3.50 -9.32 5.73
CA ARG A 86 -2.44 -8.67 4.93
C ARG A 86 -1.71 -9.68 4.06
N ASP A 87 -1.41 -10.86 4.59
CA ASP A 87 -0.70 -11.91 3.86
C ASP A 87 -1.55 -12.43 2.70
N VAL A 88 -2.85 -12.67 2.92
CA VAL A 88 -3.78 -13.09 1.87
C VAL A 88 -3.96 -12.00 0.81
N VAL A 89 -4.12 -10.73 1.20
CA VAL A 89 -4.22 -9.61 0.24
C VAL A 89 -2.93 -9.46 -0.57
N GLN A 90 -1.76 -9.55 0.07
CA GLN A 90 -0.48 -9.44 -0.60
C GLN A 90 -0.30 -10.55 -1.64
N THR A 91 -0.72 -11.77 -1.30
CA THR A 91 -0.58 -12.95 -2.17
C THR A 91 -1.58 -12.94 -3.33
N ARG A 92 -2.81 -12.47 -3.11
CA ARG A 92 -3.90 -12.56 -4.09
C ARG A 92 -4.12 -11.31 -4.93
N CYS A 93 -3.86 -10.13 -4.37
CA CYS A 93 -4.32 -8.85 -4.93
C CYS A 93 -3.19 -7.87 -5.25
N ALA A 94 -2.10 -7.84 -4.48
CA ALA A 94 -1.12 -6.75 -4.54
C ALA A 94 -0.39 -6.64 -5.90
N GLU A 95 -0.14 -7.76 -6.57
CA GLU A 95 0.50 -7.76 -7.90
C GLU A 95 -0.47 -7.42 -9.04
N ASN A 96 -1.78 -7.36 -8.76
CA ASN A 96 -2.81 -7.11 -9.77
C ASN A 96 -3.23 -5.63 -9.77
N PRO A 97 -2.84 -4.83 -10.78
CA PRO A 97 -3.14 -3.40 -10.81
C PRO A 97 -4.63 -3.07 -10.90
N LEU A 98 -5.45 -4.01 -11.39
CA LEU A 98 -6.91 -3.81 -11.52
C LEU A 98 -7.60 -3.86 -10.15
N ILE A 99 -7.08 -4.70 -9.24
CA ILE A 99 -7.66 -4.90 -7.90
C ILE A 99 -7.01 -3.97 -6.88
N GLY A 100 -5.68 -3.91 -6.84
CA GLY A 100 -4.96 -3.12 -5.84
C GLY A 100 -5.15 -3.62 -4.41
N VAL A 101 -4.98 -2.72 -3.45
CA VAL A 101 -5.04 -3.03 -2.00
C VAL A 101 -6.08 -2.13 -1.30
N PRO A 102 -6.76 -2.63 -0.26
CA PRO A 102 -7.69 -1.81 0.52
C PRO A 102 -6.96 -0.67 1.22
N HIS A 103 -7.67 0.40 1.55
CA HIS A 103 -7.11 1.57 2.24
C HIS A 103 -6.34 1.20 3.51
N LYS A 104 -6.91 0.29 4.32
CA LYS A 104 -6.30 -0.14 5.58
C LYS A 104 -6.79 -1.53 5.98
N ILE A 105 -5.85 -2.31 6.52
CA ILE A 105 -6.11 -3.58 7.22
C ILE A 105 -5.62 -3.43 8.66
N SER A 106 -6.56 -3.38 9.62
CA SER A 106 -6.21 -3.11 11.02
C SER A 106 -7.21 -3.71 12.01
N THR A 107 -6.87 -3.68 13.29
CA THR A 107 -7.80 -4.08 14.32
C THR A 107 -8.80 -2.97 14.66
N VAL A 108 -9.97 -3.34 15.17
CA VAL A 108 -11.00 -2.39 15.65
C VAL A 108 -10.40 -1.37 16.61
N ASP A 109 -9.56 -1.83 17.56
CA ASP A 109 -8.90 -0.97 18.55
C ASP A 109 -7.96 0.06 17.89
N LYS A 110 -7.18 -0.35 16.87
CA LYS A 110 -6.26 0.54 16.12
C LYS A 110 -6.98 1.44 15.11
N TYR A 111 -8.24 1.17 14.82
CA TYR A 111 -9.09 1.93 13.90
C TYR A 111 -10.03 2.90 14.63
N GLN A 112 -9.85 3.07 15.94
CA GLN A 112 -10.65 3.98 16.74
C GLN A 112 -10.48 5.43 16.24
N GLY A 113 -11.60 6.16 16.14
CA GLY A 113 -11.64 7.53 15.63
C GLY A 113 -11.57 7.65 14.10
N GLN A 114 -11.28 6.57 13.37
CA GLN A 114 -11.28 6.53 11.90
C GLN A 114 -12.59 5.97 11.38
N GLN A 115 -12.96 6.33 10.15
CA GLN A 115 -14.13 5.80 9.45
C GLN A 115 -13.82 5.64 7.97
N ASN A 116 -14.52 4.73 7.30
CA ASN A 116 -14.50 4.62 5.84
C ASN A 116 -15.91 4.40 5.29
N ASP A 117 -16.07 4.54 3.98
CA ASP A 117 -17.36 4.38 3.32
C ASP A 117 -17.84 2.93 3.42
N TYR A 118 -16.93 1.98 3.18
CA TYR A 118 -17.22 0.54 3.24
C TYR A 118 -16.28 -0.19 4.19
N ILE A 119 -16.85 -0.97 5.09
CA ILE A 119 -16.12 -1.79 6.06
C ILE A 119 -16.47 -3.27 5.89
N ILE A 120 -15.44 -4.08 5.77
CA ILE A 120 -15.52 -5.53 5.92
C ILE A 120 -14.96 -5.88 7.29
N LEU A 121 -15.78 -6.43 8.17
CA LEU A 121 -15.43 -6.75 9.57
C LEU A 121 -15.34 -8.26 9.77
N SER A 122 -14.18 -8.78 10.18
CA SER A 122 -14.00 -10.20 10.56
C SER A 122 -13.98 -10.37 12.08
N LEU A 123 -14.88 -11.21 12.61
CA LEU A 123 -15.04 -11.49 14.05
C LEU A 123 -14.14 -12.63 14.55
N VAL A 124 -13.64 -13.48 13.66
CA VAL A 124 -12.63 -14.55 13.85
C VAL A 124 -13.10 -15.74 14.68
N ARG A 125 -13.71 -15.47 15.83
CA ARG A 125 -13.96 -16.49 16.85
C ARG A 125 -15.06 -17.45 16.45
N THR A 126 -14.82 -18.71 16.76
CA THR A 126 -15.78 -19.81 16.54
C THR A 126 -16.06 -20.60 17.81
N ARG A 127 -15.22 -20.50 18.85
CA ARG A 127 -15.37 -21.24 20.11
C ARG A 127 -15.87 -20.37 21.27
N ASN A 128 -15.25 -19.23 21.48
CA ASN A 128 -15.58 -18.30 22.57
C ASN A 128 -15.64 -16.87 22.03
N ILE A 129 -16.61 -16.09 22.49
CA ILE A 129 -16.85 -14.70 22.05
C ILE A 129 -15.60 -13.81 22.24
N GLY A 130 -14.80 -14.09 23.27
CA GLY A 130 -13.58 -13.35 23.56
C GLY A 130 -13.86 -11.93 24.06
N HIS A 131 -12.99 -11.00 23.69
CA HIS A 131 -13.05 -9.59 24.11
C HIS A 131 -14.19 -8.80 23.47
N LEU A 132 -14.82 -9.32 22.40
CA LEU A 132 -15.99 -8.70 21.78
C LEU A 132 -17.24 -8.76 22.70
N ARG A 133 -17.19 -9.53 23.80
CA ARG A 133 -18.21 -9.49 24.85
C ARG A 133 -18.34 -8.10 25.48
N ASP A 134 -17.28 -7.28 25.43
CA ASP A 134 -17.38 -5.86 25.76
C ASP A 134 -18.18 -5.12 24.68
N VAL A 135 -19.41 -4.76 25.01
CA VAL A 135 -20.35 -4.05 24.14
C VAL A 135 -19.73 -2.77 23.55
N ARG A 136 -18.81 -2.11 24.26
CA ARG A 136 -18.11 -0.93 23.75
C ARG A 136 -17.27 -1.25 22.52
N ARG A 137 -16.59 -2.40 22.51
CA ARG A 137 -15.80 -2.86 21.36
C ARG A 137 -16.70 -3.20 20.17
N LEU A 138 -17.86 -3.82 20.42
CA LEU A 138 -18.85 -4.08 19.38
C LEU A 138 -19.38 -2.76 18.78
N ILE A 139 -19.73 -1.77 19.61
CA ILE A 139 -20.21 -0.46 19.14
C ILE A 139 -19.14 0.23 18.29
N VAL A 140 -17.87 0.20 18.72
CA VAL A 140 -16.77 0.76 17.92
C VAL A 140 -16.68 0.05 16.58
N ALA A 141 -16.72 -1.29 16.54
CA ALA A 141 -16.65 -2.07 15.31
C ALA A 141 -17.79 -1.74 14.33
N LEU A 142 -19.04 -1.68 14.82
CA LEU A 142 -20.22 -1.42 13.99
C LEU A 142 -20.34 0.04 13.51
N SER A 143 -19.65 0.98 14.17
CA SER A 143 -19.72 2.42 13.85
C SER A 143 -18.58 2.92 12.94
N ARG A 144 -17.77 2.02 12.36
CA ARG A 144 -16.67 2.42 11.47
C ARG A 144 -17.09 2.68 10.02
N ALA A 145 -18.27 2.19 9.61
CA ALA A 145 -18.80 2.31 8.26
C ALA A 145 -19.72 3.51 8.09
N ARG A 146 -19.56 4.27 7.00
CA ARG A 146 -20.50 5.34 6.62
C ARG A 146 -21.65 4.85 5.75
N LEU A 147 -21.38 3.97 4.77
CA LEU A 147 -22.34 3.55 3.74
C LEU A 147 -22.58 2.03 3.74
N GLY A 148 -21.55 1.21 3.98
CA GLY A 148 -21.68 -0.24 3.94
C GLY A 148 -20.91 -1.01 4.99
N LEU A 149 -21.55 -2.00 5.60
CA LEU A 149 -20.97 -2.83 6.66
C LEU A 149 -21.24 -4.32 6.43
N TYR A 150 -20.20 -5.07 6.08
CA TYR A 150 -20.29 -6.52 5.87
C TYR A 150 -19.52 -7.23 6.99
N VAL A 151 -20.25 -7.96 7.84
CA VAL A 151 -19.71 -8.61 9.04
C VAL A 151 -19.59 -10.10 8.79
N LEU A 152 -18.38 -10.64 8.90
CA LEU A 152 -18.05 -12.06 8.77
C LEU A 152 -17.86 -12.65 10.16
N GLY A 153 -18.52 -13.77 10.44
CA GLY A 153 -18.31 -14.48 11.70
C GLY A 153 -19.17 -15.73 11.84
N ARG A 154 -18.97 -16.46 12.93
CA ARG A 154 -19.83 -17.60 13.28
C ARG A 154 -21.10 -17.15 13.97
N VAL A 155 -22.22 -17.11 13.24
CA VAL A 155 -23.49 -16.58 13.75
C VAL A 155 -23.94 -17.35 14.99
N SER A 156 -23.79 -18.68 14.98
CA SER A 156 -24.19 -19.54 16.10
C SER A 156 -23.48 -19.23 17.42
N LEU A 157 -22.27 -18.67 17.37
CA LEU A 157 -21.52 -18.27 18.57
C LEU A 157 -22.06 -16.97 19.16
N PHE A 158 -22.26 -15.96 18.32
CA PHE A 158 -22.60 -14.61 18.78
C PHE A 158 -24.08 -14.41 19.07
N GLN A 159 -24.97 -15.15 18.39
CA GLN A 159 -26.42 -15.08 18.63
C GLN A 159 -26.80 -15.51 20.05
N ASN A 160 -26.00 -16.37 20.69
CA ASN A 160 -26.25 -16.89 22.03
C ASN A 160 -25.76 -15.94 23.15
N CYS A 161 -25.16 -14.80 22.80
CA CYS A 161 -24.64 -13.85 23.78
C CYS A 161 -25.70 -12.78 24.14
N LEU A 162 -26.17 -12.79 25.39
CA LEU A 162 -27.16 -11.84 25.88
C LEU A 162 -26.66 -10.38 25.80
N GLU A 163 -25.38 -10.15 26.07
CA GLU A 163 -24.77 -8.82 26.06
C GLU A 163 -24.75 -8.20 24.65
N LEU A 164 -24.70 -9.03 23.60
CA LEU A 164 -24.62 -8.59 22.21
C LEU A 164 -25.97 -8.65 21.49
N ALA A 165 -27.01 -9.21 22.13
CA ALA A 165 -28.33 -9.44 21.55
C ALA A 165 -28.91 -8.19 20.88
N THR A 166 -28.84 -7.02 21.52
CA THR A 166 -29.41 -5.77 20.96
C THR A 166 -28.87 -5.41 19.58
N ALA A 167 -27.59 -5.70 19.32
CA ALA A 167 -26.95 -5.45 18.04
C ALA A 167 -27.18 -6.62 17.07
N PHE A 168 -27.03 -7.86 17.54
CA PHE A 168 -27.20 -9.05 16.71
C PHE A 168 -28.64 -9.24 16.26
N ASP A 169 -29.65 -8.92 17.06
CA ASP A 169 -31.06 -8.92 16.67
C ASP A 169 -31.33 -8.01 15.46
N ARG A 170 -30.56 -6.92 15.32
CA ARG A 170 -30.65 -6.01 14.17
C ARG A 170 -29.93 -6.56 12.94
N LEU A 171 -28.81 -7.25 13.15
CA LEU A 171 -28.03 -7.90 12.10
C LEU A 171 -28.73 -9.15 11.54
N LEU A 172 -29.44 -9.88 12.40
CA LEU A 172 -30.19 -11.11 12.09
C LEU A 172 -31.52 -10.84 11.35
N LYS A 173 -31.87 -9.57 11.12
CA LYS A 173 -33.04 -9.20 10.29
C LYS A 173 -32.89 -9.63 8.83
N TYR A 174 -31.65 -9.77 8.36
CA TYR A 174 -31.35 -10.14 6.98
C TYR A 174 -30.80 -11.57 6.91
N PRO A 175 -30.86 -12.21 5.73
CA PRO A 175 -30.27 -13.53 5.53
C PRO A 175 -28.80 -13.58 5.94
N GLN A 176 -28.38 -14.69 6.53
CA GLN A 176 -27.00 -14.88 7.01
C GLN A 176 -26.04 -15.33 5.90
N LYS A 177 -26.55 -15.52 4.68
CA LYS A 177 -25.76 -15.80 3.49
C LYS A 177 -25.71 -14.54 2.64
N LEU A 178 -24.54 -14.19 2.15
CA LEU A 178 -24.34 -12.97 1.36
C LEU A 178 -25.22 -13.01 0.11
N VAL A 179 -26.00 -11.94 -0.13
CA VAL A 179 -26.85 -11.79 -1.32
C VAL A 179 -26.29 -10.68 -2.19
N ILE A 180 -25.75 -11.05 -3.35
CA ILE A 180 -25.10 -10.16 -4.30
C ILE A 180 -25.94 -9.94 -5.56
N ILE A 181 -25.67 -8.84 -6.27
CA ILE A 181 -26.32 -8.46 -7.53
C ILE A 181 -25.22 -8.10 -8.54
N PRO A 182 -24.52 -9.08 -9.13
CA PRO A 182 -23.26 -8.84 -9.85
C PRO A 182 -23.37 -7.93 -11.07
N HIS A 183 -24.57 -7.77 -11.64
CA HIS A 183 -24.80 -6.90 -12.79
C HIS A 183 -25.08 -5.43 -12.42
N GLU A 184 -25.09 -5.09 -11.13
CA GLU A 184 -25.24 -3.72 -10.64
C GLU A 184 -23.86 -3.11 -10.36
N THR A 185 -23.31 -2.40 -11.35
CA THR A 185 -21.98 -1.75 -11.22
C THR A 185 -22.03 -0.57 -10.24
N TYR A 186 -20.88 -0.15 -9.71
CA TYR A 186 -20.78 0.94 -8.72
C TYR A 186 -21.44 2.27 -9.15
N LEU A 187 -21.53 2.53 -10.45
CA LEU A 187 -22.17 3.72 -11.00
C LEU A 187 -23.71 3.66 -10.95
N MET A 188 -24.27 2.45 -10.86
CA MET A 188 -25.71 2.23 -10.82
C MET A 188 -26.24 2.50 -9.41
N CYS A 189 -26.76 3.71 -9.22
CA CYS A 189 -27.23 4.20 -7.93
C CYS A 189 -28.71 3.85 -7.70
N ARG A 190 -28.99 2.64 -7.21
CA ARG A 190 -30.34 2.27 -6.74
C ARG A 190 -30.66 2.98 -5.44
N LYS A 191 -31.91 3.40 -5.25
CA LYS A 191 -32.36 3.93 -3.94
C LYS A 191 -32.58 2.79 -2.96
N ASN A 192 -32.27 3.02 -1.69
CA ASN A 192 -32.49 2.04 -0.65
C ASN A 192 -33.98 1.67 -0.57
N GLY A 193 -34.28 0.37 -0.48
CA GLY A 193 -35.65 -0.17 -0.48
C GLY A 193 -36.29 -0.41 -1.86
N GLN A 194 -35.67 0.01 -2.96
CA GLN A 194 -36.12 -0.40 -4.30
C GLN A 194 -35.65 -1.83 -4.61
N PRO A 195 -36.51 -2.68 -5.21
CA PRO A 195 -36.10 -4.02 -5.61
C PRO A 195 -35.02 -3.95 -6.69
N PRO A 196 -34.05 -4.87 -6.69
CA PRO A 196 -33.03 -4.91 -7.73
C PRO A 196 -33.64 -5.30 -9.07
N THR A 197 -33.13 -4.70 -10.15
CA THR A 197 -33.55 -5.00 -11.52
C THR A 197 -32.91 -6.28 -12.05
N SER A 198 -31.75 -6.66 -11.50
CA SER A 198 -30.96 -7.81 -11.91
C SER A 198 -31.13 -9.00 -10.95
N GLU A 199 -30.73 -10.18 -11.41
CA GLU A 199 -30.79 -11.41 -10.63
C GLU A 199 -29.94 -11.32 -9.36
N GLN A 200 -30.50 -11.85 -8.26
CA GLN A 200 -29.83 -11.94 -6.97
C GLN A 200 -29.20 -13.32 -6.83
N ILE A 201 -27.92 -13.36 -6.47
CA ILE A 201 -27.18 -14.60 -6.23
C ILE A 201 -26.89 -14.70 -4.74
N GLN A 202 -27.22 -15.85 -4.14
CA GLN A 202 -26.92 -16.15 -2.76
C GLN A 202 -25.62 -16.98 -2.66
N ILE A 203 -24.59 -16.39 -2.08
CA ILE A 203 -23.31 -17.06 -1.86
C ILE A 203 -23.41 -18.01 -0.67
N GLN A 204 -22.96 -19.24 -0.85
CA GLN A 204 -23.22 -20.32 0.09
C GLN A 204 -22.12 -20.44 1.15
N ASP A 205 -20.86 -20.35 0.74
CA ASP A 205 -19.68 -20.50 1.60
C ASP A 205 -18.46 -19.78 0.99
N THR A 206 -17.30 -19.89 1.65
CA THR A 206 -16.04 -19.31 1.19
C THR A 206 -15.57 -19.88 -0.15
N VAL A 207 -15.78 -21.17 -0.42
CA VAL A 207 -15.36 -21.80 -1.68
C VAL A 207 -16.19 -21.26 -2.84
N HIS A 208 -17.51 -21.15 -2.65
CA HIS A 208 -18.43 -20.58 -3.62
C HIS A 208 -18.08 -19.12 -3.89
N MET A 209 -17.81 -18.31 -2.86
CA MET A 209 -17.40 -16.92 -3.03
C MET A 209 -16.11 -16.80 -3.85
N SER A 210 -15.07 -17.53 -3.49
CA SER A 210 -13.77 -17.46 -4.18
C SER A 210 -13.87 -17.96 -5.63
N THR A 211 -14.62 -19.03 -5.87
CA THR A 211 -14.87 -19.56 -7.23
C THR A 211 -15.65 -18.57 -8.08
N PHE A 212 -16.72 -17.98 -7.51
CA PHE A 212 -17.52 -16.97 -8.17
C PHE A 212 -16.68 -15.74 -8.54
N VAL A 213 -15.91 -15.21 -7.59
CA VAL A 213 -15.05 -14.03 -7.83
C VAL A 213 -13.99 -14.30 -8.88
N HIS A 214 -13.39 -15.49 -8.89
CA HIS A 214 -12.43 -15.86 -9.92
C HIS A 214 -13.09 -15.90 -11.32
N GLN A 215 -14.25 -16.53 -11.45
CA GLN A 215 -15.00 -16.56 -12.72
C GLN A 215 -15.43 -15.15 -13.16
N PHE A 216 -15.94 -14.35 -12.22
CA PHE A 216 -16.38 -12.99 -12.45
C PHE A 216 -15.22 -12.06 -12.85
N TYR A 217 -14.05 -12.25 -12.24
CA TYR A 217 -12.83 -11.55 -12.62
C TYR A 217 -12.44 -11.86 -14.07
N MET A 218 -12.45 -13.14 -14.44
CA MET A 218 -12.07 -13.56 -15.80
C MET A 218 -13.06 -13.05 -16.86
N SER A 219 -14.36 -13.04 -16.57
CA SER A 219 -15.37 -12.50 -17.51
C SER A 219 -15.27 -10.98 -17.68
N ASN A 220 -14.89 -10.26 -16.62
CA ASN A 220 -14.87 -8.79 -16.60
C ASN A 220 -13.48 -8.19 -16.88
N MET A 221 -12.45 -9.03 -17.03
CA MET A 221 -11.05 -8.59 -17.15
C MET A 221 -10.83 -7.58 -18.28
N GLU A 222 -11.42 -7.79 -19.46
CA GLU A 222 -11.24 -6.88 -20.60
C GLU A 222 -11.88 -5.51 -20.38
N GLN A 223 -13.08 -5.49 -19.77
CA GLN A 223 -13.73 -4.24 -19.38
C GLN A 223 -12.93 -3.51 -18.31
N MET A 224 -12.40 -4.24 -17.32
CA MET A 224 -11.55 -3.65 -16.28
C MET A 224 -10.25 -3.08 -16.86
N LYS A 225 -9.59 -3.79 -17.78
CA LYS A 225 -8.40 -3.27 -18.47
C LYS A 225 -8.70 -1.99 -19.24
N LYS A 226 -9.87 -1.91 -19.90
CA LYS A 226 -10.29 -0.71 -20.62
C LYS A 226 -10.49 0.47 -19.66
N SER A 227 -11.27 0.28 -18.60
CA SER A 227 -11.51 1.30 -17.57
C SER A 227 -10.20 1.75 -16.91
N TYR A 228 -9.31 0.82 -16.59
CA TYR A 228 -8.00 1.11 -16.03
C TYR A 228 -7.12 1.94 -16.98
N LYS A 229 -7.08 1.58 -18.27
CA LYS A 229 -6.35 2.35 -19.29
C LYS A 229 -6.91 3.76 -19.46
N GLU A 230 -8.23 3.92 -19.39
CA GLU A 230 -8.89 5.23 -19.45
C GLU A 230 -8.54 6.08 -18.22
N HIS A 231 -8.61 5.51 -17.01
CA HIS A 231 -8.25 6.20 -15.77
C HIS A 231 -6.77 6.55 -15.67
N MET A 232 -5.90 5.71 -16.25
CA MET A 232 -4.45 5.93 -16.28
C MET A 232 -3.97 6.54 -17.60
N LYS A 233 -4.88 7.04 -18.43
CA LYS A 233 -4.56 7.56 -19.77
C LYS A 233 -3.50 8.65 -19.69
N ASP A 234 -3.69 9.64 -18.81
CA ASP A 234 -2.75 10.75 -18.63
C ASP A 234 -1.36 10.27 -18.19
N TYR A 235 -1.31 9.25 -17.33
CA TYR A 235 -0.05 8.63 -16.91
C TYR A 235 0.63 7.88 -18.08
N PHE A 236 -0.13 7.12 -18.87
CA PHE A 236 0.40 6.41 -20.03
C PHE A 236 0.83 7.36 -21.14
N GLU A 237 0.09 8.45 -21.37
CA GLU A 237 0.43 9.50 -22.33
C GLU A 237 1.69 10.25 -21.88
N ALA A 238 1.80 10.63 -20.61
CA ALA A 238 3.01 11.25 -20.07
C ALA A 238 4.23 10.33 -20.19
N ARG A 239 4.07 9.03 -19.88
CA ARG A 239 5.12 8.03 -20.02
C ARG A 239 5.51 7.79 -21.48
N GLN A 240 4.54 7.72 -22.39
CA GLN A 240 4.79 7.54 -23.82
C GLN A 240 5.43 8.80 -24.43
N ALA A 241 5.03 9.99 -23.99
CA ALA A 241 5.67 11.25 -24.39
C ALA A 241 7.13 11.29 -23.93
N ALA A 242 7.44 10.85 -22.71
CA ALA A 242 8.82 10.74 -22.22
C ALA A 242 9.65 9.74 -23.04
N ILE A 243 9.07 8.60 -23.41
CA ILE A 243 9.72 7.59 -24.29
C ILE A 243 9.96 8.16 -25.69
N ASN A 244 8.96 8.82 -26.28
CA ASN A 244 9.07 9.40 -27.62
C ASN A 244 10.10 10.55 -27.64
N ALA A 245 10.13 11.39 -26.60
CA ALA A 245 11.13 12.44 -26.44
C ALA A 245 12.56 11.86 -26.36
N ARG A 246 12.73 10.74 -25.66
CA ARG A 246 14.00 10.01 -25.60
C ARG A 246 14.41 9.48 -26.97
N LEU A 247 13.51 8.82 -27.70
CA LEU A 247 13.80 8.31 -29.04
C LEU A 247 14.15 9.42 -30.03
N ALA A 248 13.48 10.58 -29.91
CA ALA A 248 13.80 11.76 -30.72
C ALA A 248 15.19 12.33 -30.38
N ALA A 249 15.56 12.37 -29.09
CA ALA A 249 16.88 12.83 -28.66
C ALA A 249 18.00 11.88 -29.11
N GLU A 250 17.78 10.56 -29.02
CA GLU A 250 18.72 9.54 -29.52
C GLU A 250 18.88 9.63 -31.06
N ALA A 251 17.79 9.84 -31.81
CA ALA A 251 17.85 10.04 -33.25
C ALA A 251 18.58 11.35 -33.64
N ALA A 252 18.35 12.44 -32.91
CA ALA A 252 19.03 13.72 -33.14
C ALA A 252 20.53 13.64 -32.81
N ALA A 253 20.90 12.95 -31.73
CA ALA A 253 22.31 12.72 -31.37
C ALA A 253 23.03 11.91 -32.45
N LYS A 254 22.38 10.86 -32.97
CA LYS A 254 22.93 10.02 -34.04
C LYS A 254 23.10 10.79 -35.36
N ALA A 255 22.12 11.61 -35.72
CA ALA A 255 22.22 12.48 -36.90
C ALA A 255 23.33 13.54 -36.76
N ALA A 256 23.56 14.07 -35.56
CA ALA A 256 24.66 15.01 -35.29
C ALA A 256 26.04 14.33 -35.32
N GLU A 257 26.12 13.06 -34.95
CA GLU A 257 27.35 12.26 -35.01
C GLU A 257 27.73 11.89 -36.46
N GLU A 258 26.73 11.51 -37.27
CA GLU A 258 26.89 11.26 -38.70
C GLU A 258 27.30 12.53 -39.48
N ALA A 259 26.78 13.70 -39.11
CA ALA A 259 27.20 14.98 -39.69
C ALA A 259 28.66 15.37 -39.34
N LYS A 260 29.14 15.01 -38.15
CA LYS A 260 30.53 15.29 -37.74
C LYS A 260 31.56 14.37 -38.40
N THR A 261 31.16 13.15 -38.76
CA THR A 261 32.07 12.19 -39.43
C THR A 261 32.34 12.54 -40.89
N GLU A 262 31.50 13.39 -41.51
CA GLU A 262 31.75 13.91 -42.86
C GLU A 262 32.74 15.10 -42.89
N GLU A 263 32.88 15.86 -41.80
CA GLU A 263 33.77 17.03 -41.74
C GLU A 263 35.26 16.71 -41.41
N GLU A 264 35.58 15.57 -40.79
CA GLU A 264 36.95 15.24 -40.32
C GLU A 264 37.88 14.54 -41.34
N LYS A 265 37.49 14.38 -42.62
CA LYS A 265 38.36 13.75 -43.66
C LYS A 265 39.42 14.68 -44.27
N GLY A 266 40.06 15.55 -43.49
CA GLY A 266 41.06 16.50 -44.00
C GLY A 266 42.31 16.69 -43.14
N VAL A 267 43.40 16.02 -43.54
CA VAL A 267 44.84 16.34 -43.34
C VAL A 267 45.55 15.77 -42.09
N PRO A 268 46.72 15.08 -42.23
CA PRO A 268 47.51 14.53 -41.11
C PRO A 268 48.77 15.34 -40.71
N GLU A 269 49.08 15.30 -39.40
CA GLU A 269 50.35 15.28 -38.61
C GLU A 269 51.69 15.86 -39.16
N PRO A 270 52.62 16.42 -38.32
CA PRO A 270 53.37 15.64 -37.32
C PRO A 270 53.87 16.34 -36.01
N VAL A 271 54.52 15.52 -35.17
CA VAL A 271 54.97 15.66 -33.76
C VAL A 271 56.34 16.34 -33.58
N ALA A 272 56.55 17.14 -32.50
CA ALA A 272 57.66 17.02 -31.50
C ALA A 272 57.92 18.23 -30.53
N MET A 273 58.16 17.87 -29.26
CA MET A 273 59.05 18.39 -28.18
C MET A 273 58.87 19.73 -27.41
N GLU A 274 59.17 19.61 -26.10
CA GLU A 274 59.06 20.46 -24.87
C GLU A 274 59.90 21.78 -24.89
N VAL A 275 59.78 22.82 -24.04
CA VAL A 275 59.76 22.93 -22.55
C VAL A 275 59.29 24.35 -22.09
N GLU A 276 58.64 24.44 -20.90
CA GLU A 276 58.37 25.53 -19.88
C GLU A 276 58.42 27.05 -20.26
N ALA A 277 57.64 27.98 -19.68
CA ALA A 277 57.18 28.12 -18.29
C ALA A 277 55.98 29.10 -18.12
N ASP A 278 55.31 28.92 -16.97
CA ASP A 278 54.77 29.92 -16.04
C ASP A 278 53.34 30.54 -16.15
N ILE A 279 52.58 30.20 -15.08
CA ILE A 279 51.57 30.94 -14.31
C ILE A 279 50.16 31.07 -14.91
N ALA A 280 49.19 30.37 -14.30
CA ALA A 280 48.09 31.01 -13.52
C ALA A 280 46.99 30.04 -13.04
N PHE A 281 46.49 30.34 -11.83
CA PHE A 281 45.26 29.86 -11.17
C PHE A 281 45.06 28.34 -10.99
N GLU A 282 45.23 27.87 -9.75
CA GLU A 282 44.52 26.69 -9.26
C GLU A 282 43.00 26.95 -9.34
N SER A 283 42.39 26.61 -10.47
CA SER A 283 41.01 26.13 -10.46
C SER A 283 41.07 24.67 -10.03
N MET A 284 40.53 24.37 -8.86
CA MET A 284 40.30 22.99 -8.41
C MET A 284 39.62 22.20 -9.54
N ASP A 285 40.38 21.31 -10.15
CA ASP A 285 39.85 20.28 -11.02
C ASP A 285 38.88 19.43 -10.19
N PHE A 286 37.58 19.58 -10.44
CA PHE A 286 36.60 18.54 -10.19
C PHE A 286 36.83 17.45 -11.24
N GLU A 287 37.95 16.73 -11.12
CA GLU A 287 38.23 15.55 -11.93
C GLU A 287 37.06 14.57 -11.78
N LYS A 288 36.53 14.19 -12.96
CA LYS A 288 35.69 13.03 -13.23
C LYS A 288 35.74 12.00 -12.12
N GLN A 289 34.65 11.88 -11.37
CA GLN A 289 34.46 10.76 -10.47
C GLN A 289 34.52 9.47 -11.29
N ASP A 290 35.51 8.65 -10.95
CA ASP A 290 35.75 7.33 -11.49
C ASP A 290 34.45 6.50 -11.47
N PRO A 291 33.91 6.05 -12.63
CA PRO A 291 32.68 5.26 -12.69
C PRO A 291 32.74 3.97 -11.84
N GLU A 292 33.94 3.45 -11.57
CA GLU A 292 34.13 2.29 -10.69
C GLU A 292 33.92 2.61 -9.20
N LYS A 293 34.03 3.89 -8.80
CA LYS A 293 33.73 4.34 -7.42
C LYS A 293 32.23 4.57 -7.18
N LEU A 294 31.43 4.71 -8.24
CA LEU A 294 29.97 4.76 -8.16
C LEU A 294 29.42 3.32 -8.01
N GLY A 295 29.51 2.77 -6.80
CA GLY A 295 28.98 1.44 -6.51
C GLY A 295 27.50 1.32 -6.93
N LYS A 296 27.15 0.23 -7.64
CA LYS A 296 25.78 -0.04 -8.07
C LYS A 296 25.03 -0.73 -6.93
N ILE A 297 23.83 -0.25 -6.61
CA ILE A 297 22.99 -0.82 -5.54
C ILE A 297 22.70 -2.32 -5.76
N ALA A 298 22.64 -2.76 -7.02
CA ALA A 298 22.42 -4.17 -7.38
C ALA A 298 23.50 -5.12 -6.84
N ASP A 299 24.73 -4.64 -6.67
CA ASP A 299 25.86 -5.44 -6.19
C ASP A 299 25.71 -5.85 -4.72
N LEU A 300 24.83 -5.18 -3.97
CA LEU A 300 24.56 -5.51 -2.57
C LEU A 300 23.83 -6.85 -2.40
N TYR A 301 23.12 -7.33 -3.42
CA TYR A 301 22.25 -8.52 -3.32
C TYR A 301 22.32 -9.50 -4.50
N ASN A 302 22.94 -9.15 -5.62
CA ASN A 302 22.99 -10.01 -6.81
C ASN A 302 23.68 -11.36 -6.56
N TRP A 303 24.65 -11.42 -5.65
CA TRP A 303 25.35 -12.64 -5.23
C TRP A 303 24.43 -13.74 -4.71
N ARG A 304 23.20 -13.40 -4.28
CA ARG A 304 22.21 -14.37 -3.78
C ARG A 304 21.54 -15.17 -4.89
N TYR A 305 21.63 -14.74 -6.15
CA TYR A 305 20.86 -15.28 -7.27
C TYR A 305 21.79 -15.74 -8.41
N GLU A 306 21.59 -16.97 -8.88
CA GLU A 306 22.31 -17.51 -10.03
C GLU A 306 21.82 -16.79 -11.31
N LYS A 307 22.58 -15.78 -11.77
CA LYS A 307 22.38 -14.97 -13.01
C LYS A 307 21.55 -13.68 -12.89
N LEU A 308 21.55 -13.01 -11.73
CA LEU A 308 20.99 -11.66 -11.65
C LEU A 308 21.99 -10.63 -12.19
N GLY A 309 21.77 -10.15 -13.42
CA GLY A 309 22.54 -9.08 -14.06
C GLY A 309 21.76 -7.78 -14.22
N ASN A 310 22.44 -6.73 -14.68
CA ASN A 310 21.78 -5.46 -15.01
C ASN A 310 21.12 -5.54 -16.38
N LEU A 311 19.97 -4.88 -16.53
CA LEU A 311 19.34 -4.71 -17.84
C LEU A 311 20.11 -3.65 -18.65
N PRO A 312 20.18 -3.75 -20.00
CA PRO A 312 20.96 -2.83 -20.82
C PRO A 312 20.61 -1.35 -20.64
N HIS A 313 19.35 -1.02 -20.31
CA HIS A 313 18.95 0.36 -20.06
C HIS A 313 19.46 0.91 -18.72
N ILE A 314 19.72 0.06 -17.71
CA ILE A 314 20.31 0.50 -16.43
C ILE A 314 21.77 0.90 -16.63
N GLU A 315 22.46 0.25 -17.57
CA GLU A 315 23.86 0.55 -17.89
C GLU A 315 23.99 1.74 -18.85
N ALA A 316 23.03 1.92 -19.76
CA ALA A 316 23.08 2.96 -20.79
C ALA A 316 22.47 4.31 -20.37
N LEU A 317 21.55 4.35 -19.40
CA LEU A 317 20.82 5.57 -19.07
C LEU A 317 21.61 6.50 -18.13
N PRO A 318 21.74 7.81 -18.45
CA PRO A 318 22.47 8.76 -17.62
C PRO A 318 21.91 8.92 -16.19
N GLU A 319 20.62 8.66 -15.97
CA GLU A 319 20.00 8.77 -14.64
C GLU A 319 20.54 7.75 -13.63
N PHE A 320 21.07 6.60 -14.08
CA PHE A 320 21.72 5.60 -13.22
C PHE A 320 23.24 5.77 -13.13
N GLN A 321 23.80 6.71 -13.89
CA GLN A 321 25.21 7.07 -13.87
C GLN A 321 25.47 8.37 -13.10
N ARG A 322 24.42 9.10 -12.71
CA ARG A 322 24.52 10.33 -11.93
C ARG A 322 24.75 10.03 -10.46
N ALA A 323 25.69 10.77 -9.86
CA ALA A 323 25.90 10.76 -8.43
C ALA A 323 24.75 11.46 -7.69
N ASN A 324 24.55 11.04 -6.43
CA ASN A 324 23.67 11.75 -5.50
C ASN A 324 24.32 13.09 -5.10
N SER A 325 23.68 14.21 -5.44
CA SER A 325 24.12 15.55 -5.06
C SER A 325 24.35 15.67 -3.55
N GLY A 326 25.54 16.15 -3.17
CA GLY A 326 25.92 16.29 -1.76
C GLY A 326 26.39 14.99 -1.07
N PHE A 327 26.54 13.89 -1.82
CA PHE A 327 27.10 12.62 -1.35
C PHE A 327 28.24 12.16 -2.26
N ALA A 328 29.34 11.70 -1.65
CA ALA A 328 30.49 11.17 -2.39
C ALA A 328 30.24 9.76 -2.95
N PHE A 329 29.33 8.99 -2.33
CA PHE A 329 29.02 7.61 -2.69
C PHE A 329 27.51 7.43 -2.90
N ASN A 330 27.13 6.51 -3.79
CA ASN A 330 25.72 6.19 -4.06
C ASN A 330 25.07 5.36 -2.93
N TYR A 331 25.87 4.55 -2.23
CA TYR A 331 25.49 3.86 -1.01
C TYR A 331 26.68 3.88 -0.04
N GLN A 332 26.41 3.86 1.26
CA GLN A 332 27.43 3.79 2.29
C GLN A 332 26.86 3.09 3.52
N LEU A 333 27.66 2.22 4.13
CA LEU A 333 27.43 1.75 5.49
C LEU A 333 28.09 2.75 6.44
N ILE A 334 27.30 3.37 7.31
CA ILE A 334 27.77 4.39 8.25
C ILE A 334 27.81 3.75 9.64
N ASP A 335 28.99 3.72 10.24
CA ASP A 335 29.16 3.29 11.62
C ASP A 335 28.68 4.40 12.57
N ILE A 336 27.77 4.06 13.48
CA ILE A 336 27.17 5.01 14.43
C ILE A 336 27.52 4.51 15.84
N PRO A 337 28.49 5.16 16.51
CA PRO A 337 28.88 4.77 17.86
C PRO A 337 27.81 5.12 18.89
N ASP A 338 27.96 4.59 20.09
CA ASP A 338 27.06 4.87 21.22
C ASP A 338 26.85 6.37 21.43
N PHE A 339 25.59 6.79 21.43
CA PHE A 339 25.20 8.17 21.64
C PHE A 339 24.95 8.42 23.13
N ASN A 340 25.72 9.31 23.74
CA ASN A 340 25.71 9.53 25.20
C ASN A 340 25.97 8.23 26.01
N GLY A 341 26.81 7.34 25.50
CA GLY A 341 27.13 6.05 26.13
C GLY A 341 26.01 5.01 26.04
N VAL A 342 25.03 5.24 25.14
CA VAL A 342 23.89 4.35 24.91
C VAL A 342 23.81 4.01 23.42
N GLY A 343 23.90 2.73 23.11
CA GLY A 343 23.66 2.17 21.77
C GLY A 343 22.20 1.75 21.61
N GLU A 344 21.96 0.43 21.49
CA GLU A 344 20.62 -0.12 21.46
C GLU A 344 19.91 -0.01 22.82
N THR A 345 18.63 0.30 22.77
CA THR A 345 17.74 0.44 23.92
C THR A 345 16.45 -0.34 23.68
N THR A 346 15.84 -0.79 24.78
CA THR A 346 14.61 -1.56 24.74
C THR A 346 13.65 -1.01 25.81
N PRO A 347 12.87 0.05 25.53
CA PRO A 347 11.97 0.67 26.50
C PRO A 347 10.84 -0.25 26.94
N SER A 348 10.47 -1.21 26.09
CA SER A 348 9.54 -2.29 26.40
C SER A 348 10.01 -3.59 25.73
N PRO A 349 9.63 -4.78 26.22
CA PRO A 349 10.13 -6.04 25.70
C PRO A 349 9.94 -6.17 24.17
N TYR A 350 11.01 -6.53 23.46
CA TYR A 350 11.06 -6.66 21.99
C TYR A 350 10.83 -5.36 21.20
N PHE A 351 10.89 -4.21 21.87
CA PHE A 351 10.75 -2.89 21.26
C PHE A 351 12.10 -2.20 21.13
N TYR A 352 12.92 -2.69 20.21
CA TYR A 352 14.29 -2.22 20.01
C TYR A 352 14.32 -0.84 19.35
N GLN A 353 15.20 0.02 19.87
CA GLN A 353 15.41 1.39 19.47
C GLN A 353 16.90 1.76 19.57
N ASN A 354 17.36 2.65 18.70
CA ASN A 354 18.68 3.27 18.78
C ASN A 354 18.52 4.77 18.49
N LEU A 355 18.69 5.60 19.53
CA LEU A 355 18.52 7.04 19.43
C LEU A 355 19.61 7.69 18.57
N GLY A 356 20.85 7.20 18.65
CA GLY A 356 21.96 7.70 17.84
C GLY A 356 21.69 7.51 16.35
N GLU A 357 21.26 6.30 15.97
CA GLU A 357 20.85 6.01 14.58
C GLU A 357 19.65 6.85 14.14
N ALA A 358 18.66 7.04 15.02
CA ALA A 358 17.46 7.80 14.68
C ALA A 358 17.76 9.28 14.43
N GLU A 359 18.50 9.94 15.33
CA GLU A 359 18.91 11.33 15.18
C GLU A 359 19.83 11.51 13.96
N TYR A 360 20.75 10.57 13.69
CA TYR A 360 21.61 10.63 12.52
C TYR A 360 20.82 10.50 11.21
N ALA A 361 19.86 9.56 11.13
CA ALA A 361 19.02 9.37 9.96
C ALA A 361 18.15 10.61 9.67
N VAL A 362 17.59 11.23 10.71
CA VAL A 362 16.79 12.46 10.57
C VAL A 362 17.65 13.66 10.22
N ALA A 363 18.87 13.75 10.76
CA ALA A 363 19.84 14.77 10.36
C ALA A 363 20.25 14.64 8.89
N LEU A 364 20.45 13.41 8.41
CA LEU A 364 20.74 13.13 7.02
C LEU A 364 19.58 13.52 6.10
N PHE A 365 18.35 13.15 6.47
CA PHE A 365 17.14 13.59 5.76
C PHE A 365 17.05 15.13 5.70
N THR A 366 17.33 15.79 6.82
CA THR A 366 17.33 17.26 6.90
C THR A 366 18.39 17.86 5.97
N TYR A 367 19.59 17.29 5.94
CA TYR A 367 20.66 17.69 5.03
C TYR A 367 20.24 17.55 3.56
N MET A 368 19.64 16.42 3.19
CA MET A 368 19.10 16.23 1.82
C MET A 368 18.04 17.27 1.47
N ARG A 369 17.16 17.60 2.42
CA ARG A 369 16.13 18.62 2.22
C ARG A 369 16.72 20.02 2.05
N ILE A 370 17.76 20.37 2.81
CA ILE A 370 18.49 21.65 2.67
C ILE A 370 19.14 21.73 1.29
N LEU A 371 19.67 20.63 0.75
CA LEU A 371 20.22 20.56 -0.60
C LEU A 371 19.18 20.61 -1.72
N GLY A 372 17.88 20.56 -1.38
CA GLY A 372 16.78 20.66 -2.33
C GLY A 372 16.22 19.32 -2.84
N TYR A 373 16.56 18.19 -2.20
CA TYR A 373 15.96 16.91 -2.56
C TYR A 373 14.44 16.91 -2.30
N PRO A 374 13.60 16.42 -3.21
CA PRO A 374 12.16 16.32 -2.98
C PRO A 374 11.84 15.32 -1.85
N ALA A 375 11.03 15.72 -0.87
CA ALA A 375 10.74 14.90 0.31
C ALA A 375 10.02 13.59 -0.06
N GLU A 376 9.18 13.62 -1.09
CA GLU A 376 8.46 12.48 -1.64
C GLU A 376 9.38 11.43 -2.28
N LYS A 377 10.64 11.77 -2.55
CA LYS A 377 11.65 10.84 -3.10
C LYS A 377 12.50 10.17 -2.02
N ILE A 378 12.32 10.53 -0.75
CA ILE A 378 13.11 10.01 0.37
C ILE A 378 12.19 9.20 1.28
N SER A 379 12.63 8.00 1.66
CA SER A 379 11.95 7.13 2.62
C SER A 379 12.97 6.62 3.63
N ILE A 380 12.64 6.62 4.92
CA ILE A 380 13.52 6.12 5.97
C ILE A 380 12.99 4.76 6.40
N ILE A 381 13.80 3.71 6.22
CA ILE A 381 13.42 2.34 6.55
C ILE A 381 14.23 1.82 7.75
N THR A 382 13.62 0.93 8.52
CA THR A 382 14.26 0.26 9.65
C THR A 382 13.69 -1.14 9.82
N THR A 383 14.46 -2.02 10.46
CA THR A 383 14.12 -3.43 10.70
C THR A 383 13.20 -3.64 11.89
N TYR A 384 13.08 -2.66 12.79
CA TYR A 384 12.31 -2.79 14.03
C TYR A 384 11.19 -1.75 14.15
N ASN A 385 10.00 -2.21 14.59
CA ASN A 385 8.85 -1.31 14.82
C ASN A 385 9.13 -0.28 15.93
N GLY A 386 9.96 -0.63 16.92
CA GLY A 386 10.38 0.30 17.97
C GLY A 386 11.13 1.49 17.41
N GLN A 387 12.10 1.20 16.54
CA GLN A 387 12.87 2.21 15.83
C GLN A 387 12.02 3.02 14.85
N ALA A 388 11.05 2.41 14.18
CA ALA A 388 10.13 3.14 13.30
C ALA A 388 9.26 4.15 14.06
N SER A 389 8.88 3.83 15.31
CA SER A 389 8.18 4.78 16.18
C SER A 389 9.11 5.93 16.58
N LEU A 390 10.33 5.61 17.02
CA LEU A 390 11.31 6.62 17.44
C LEU A 390 11.66 7.59 16.31
N LEU A 391 11.85 7.09 15.09
CA LEU A 391 12.11 7.92 13.91
C LEU A 391 10.96 8.91 13.64
N ARG A 392 9.70 8.49 13.79
CA ARG A 392 8.56 9.40 13.63
C ARG A 392 8.56 10.48 14.71
N ASP A 393 8.86 10.12 15.95
CA ASP A 393 8.92 11.06 17.06
C ASP A 393 10.04 12.09 16.86
N VAL A 394 11.22 11.65 16.41
CA VAL A 394 12.37 12.54 16.10
C VAL A 394 12.06 13.44 14.91
N VAL A 395 11.50 12.92 13.81
CA VAL A 395 11.07 13.73 12.65
C VAL A 395 10.01 14.75 13.07
N GLN A 396 9.03 14.36 13.87
CA GLN A 396 7.98 15.26 14.31
C GLN A 396 8.54 16.38 15.21
N THR A 397 9.48 16.04 16.08
CA THR A 397 10.12 17.00 16.99
C THR A 397 11.07 17.95 16.26
N ARG A 398 11.81 17.47 15.26
CA ARG A 398 12.87 18.24 14.57
C ARG A 398 12.41 18.95 13.30
N CYS A 399 11.45 18.40 12.58
CA CYS A 399 11.13 18.81 11.21
C CYS A 399 9.72 19.38 11.03
N ALA A 400 8.74 19.03 11.89
CA ALA A 400 7.33 19.32 11.63
C ALA A 400 6.96 20.81 11.59
N GLU A 401 7.70 21.66 12.30
CA GLU A 401 7.46 23.11 12.29
C GLU A 401 8.24 23.85 11.20
N ASN A 402 9.12 23.17 10.44
CA ASN A 402 9.96 23.80 9.43
C ASN A 402 9.41 23.57 8.01
N PRO A 403 8.84 24.59 7.36
CA PRO A 403 8.23 24.46 6.03
C PRO A 403 9.23 24.14 4.91
N LEU A 404 10.53 24.32 5.14
CA LEU A 404 11.58 23.98 4.18
C LEU A 404 11.95 22.48 4.24
N ILE A 405 11.78 21.83 5.40
CA ILE A 405 12.20 20.43 5.59
C ILE A 405 11.06 19.46 5.27
N GLY A 406 9.83 19.73 5.70
CA GLY A 406 8.70 18.82 5.47
C GLY A 406 8.88 17.46 6.16
N VAL A 407 8.15 16.44 5.68
CA VAL A 407 8.17 15.07 6.22
C VAL A 407 8.55 14.06 5.12
N PRO A 408 9.31 12.99 5.44
CA PRO A 408 9.63 11.94 4.48
C PRO A 408 8.35 11.22 4.02
N HIS A 409 8.39 10.61 2.83
CA HIS A 409 7.21 9.94 2.25
C HIS A 409 6.70 8.78 3.15
N LYS A 410 7.61 8.01 3.74
CA LYS A 410 7.29 6.82 4.54
C LYS A 410 8.22 6.66 5.72
#